data_AF-A0A8S3JKF8-F1
#
_entry.id   AF-A0A8S3JKF8-F1
#
_cell.length_a   1.000
_cell.length_b   1.000
_cell.length_c   1.000
_cell.angle_alpha   90.00
_cell.angle_beta   90.00
_cell.angle_gamma   90.00
#
_symmetry.space_group_name_H-M   'P 1'
#
loop_
_entity.id
_entity.type
_entity.pdbx_description
1 polymer ?
#
loop_
_entity_poly.entity_id
_entity_poly.type
_entity_poly.pdbx_seq_one_letter_code
_entity_poly.pdbx_strand_id
1 'polypeptide(L)'
;MQSLLHLVFLLTLNYLTNAVVLKTPMNNNYPQIAVLGCDSRKANLYYDIDRQVWVEHLISSCVNNEQSILEFCQQAYPSLHIGNIVRLDTVLTFENWCELISPIDKNGDNIHRCKQGSGSEEIVQSFRCLYKT
;
A
#
# COMPACT_ATOMS: atom_id res chain seq x y z
N MET A 1 -28.60 -18.46 6.67
CA MET A 1 -27.59 -17.43 7.05
C MET A 1 -26.18 -17.70 6.49
N GLN A 2 -25.78 -18.94 6.22
CA GLN A 2 -24.43 -19.27 5.71
C GLN A 2 -24.14 -18.74 4.29
N SER A 3 -25.17 -18.65 3.44
CA SER A 3 -25.04 -18.18 2.05
C SER A 3 -24.79 -16.67 1.92
N LEU A 4 -25.21 -15.86 2.90
CA LEU A 4 -24.96 -14.41 2.88
C LEU A 4 -23.50 -14.08 3.23
N LEU A 5 -22.91 -14.84 4.17
CA LEU A 5 -21.52 -14.66 4.59
C LEU A 5 -20.53 -14.96 3.45
N HIS A 6 -20.80 -15.99 2.66
CA HIS A 6 -19.98 -16.31 1.48
C HIS A 6 -20.12 -15.27 0.36
N LEU A 7 -21.32 -14.71 0.17
CA LEU A 7 -21.52 -13.64 -0.81
C LEU A 7 -20.75 -12.37 -0.41
N VAL A 8 -20.77 -12.00 0.87
CA VAL A 8 -19.99 -10.85 1.39
C VAL A 8 -18.49 -11.09 1.22
N PHE A 9 -18.00 -12.30 1.51
CA PHE A 9 -16.59 -12.67 1.34
C PHE A 9 -16.13 -12.64 -0.13
N LEU A 10 -16.98 -13.08 -1.05
CA LEU A 10 -16.72 -13.01 -2.49
C LEU A 10 -16.80 -11.58 -3.05
N LEU A 11 -17.66 -10.72 -2.48
CA LEU A 11 -17.72 -9.30 -2.83
C LEU A 11 -16.48 -8.56 -2.34
N THR A 12 -15.96 -8.83 -1.13
CA THR A 12 -14.72 -8.21 -0.64
C THR A 12 -13.47 -8.66 -1.39
N LEU A 13 -13.47 -9.88 -1.94
CA LEU A 13 -12.35 -10.38 -2.76
C LEU A 13 -12.28 -9.75 -4.16
N ASN A 14 -13.39 -9.25 -4.71
CA ASN A 14 -13.40 -8.61 -6.04
C ASN A 14 -12.92 -7.15 -6.02
N TYR A 15 -12.90 -6.48 -4.86
CA TYR A 15 -12.41 -5.10 -4.73
C TYR A 15 -10.88 -4.95 -4.80
N LEU A 16 -10.11 -6.05 -4.91
CA LEU A 16 -8.64 -6.03 -4.88
C LEU A 16 -7.98 -6.01 -6.27
N THR A 17 -8.73 -5.82 -7.35
CA THR A 17 -8.22 -6.04 -8.72
C THR A 17 -7.56 -4.83 -9.39
N ASN A 18 -7.54 -3.66 -8.74
CA ASN A 18 -6.91 -2.43 -9.27
C ASN A 18 -5.75 -1.90 -8.40
N ALA A 19 -5.02 -2.79 -7.76
CA ALA A 19 -3.75 -2.44 -7.13
C ALA A 19 -2.71 -2.13 -8.21
N VAL A 20 -2.19 -0.89 -8.25
CA VAL A 20 -0.96 -0.62 -9.02
C VAL A 20 0.16 -1.44 -8.38
N VAL A 21 0.68 -2.38 -9.14
CA VAL A 21 1.77 -3.26 -8.73
C VAL A 21 3.09 -2.62 -9.15
N LEU A 22 3.83 -2.08 -8.18
CA LEU A 22 5.16 -1.55 -8.45
C LEU A 22 6.18 -2.69 -8.30
N LYS A 23 6.76 -3.09 -9.43
CA LYS A 23 7.83 -4.08 -9.45
C LYS A 23 9.14 -3.41 -9.09
N THR A 24 9.50 -3.43 -7.82
CA THR A 24 10.88 -3.22 -7.39
C THR A 24 11.49 -4.59 -7.06
N PRO A 25 12.72 -4.89 -7.53
CA PRO A 25 13.37 -6.15 -7.21
C PRO A 25 13.83 -6.11 -5.74
N MET A 26 12.94 -6.49 -4.83
CA MET A 26 13.23 -6.67 -3.42
C MET A 26 12.59 -7.98 -2.96
N ASN A 27 13.39 -8.87 -2.37
CA ASN A 27 12.92 -10.11 -1.76
C ASN A 27 12.91 -9.90 -0.25
N ASN A 28 11.78 -9.45 0.28
CA ASN A 28 11.60 -9.23 1.71
C ASN A 28 10.57 -10.22 2.25
N ASN A 29 10.84 -10.80 3.41
CA ASN A 29 9.99 -11.84 4.00
C ASN A 29 9.27 -11.29 5.25
N TYR A 30 9.09 -9.97 5.32
CA TYR A 30 8.53 -9.30 6.48
C TYR A 30 7.60 -8.15 6.07
N PRO A 31 6.63 -7.80 6.94
CA PRO A 31 5.70 -6.70 6.68
C PRO A 31 6.43 -5.36 6.60
N GLN A 32 6.22 -4.64 5.51
CA GLN A 32 6.87 -3.36 5.24
C GLN A 32 5.90 -2.40 4.56
N ILE A 33 6.06 -1.11 4.84
CA ILE A 33 5.30 -0.04 4.20
C ILE A 33 6.25 1.03 3.65
N ALA A 34 5.79 1.79 2.66
CA ALA A 34 6.46 2.96 2.14
C ALA A 34 5.49 4.14 2.22
N VAL A 35 5.93 5.22 2.87
CA VAL A 35 5.07 6.35 3.21
C VAL A 35 5.43 7.54 2.33
N LEU A 36 4.46 7.99 1.54
CA LEU A 36 4.52 9.17 0.68
C LEU A 36 3.90 10.41 1.35
N GLY A 37 3.39 10.23 2.56
CA GLY A 37 2.93 11.31 3.41
C GLY A 37 1.44 11.61 3.22
N CYS A 38 1.15 12.86 2.90
CA CYS A 38 -0.21 13.41 2.81
C CYS A 38 -0.52 14.03 1.44
N ASP A 39 0.31 13.76 0.42
CA ASP A 39 -0.04 14.14 -0.95
C ASP A 39 -1.23 13.27 -1.39
N SER A 40 -2.40 13.87 -1.48
CA SER A 40 -3.65 13.19 -1.85
C SER A 40 -3.64 12.60 -3.26
N ARG A 41 -2.62 12.91 -4.06
CA ARG A 41 -2.40 12.36 -5.40
C ARG A 41 -1.49 11.15 -5.39
N LYS A 42 -0.96 10.75 -4.23
CA LYS A 42 -0.06 9.60 -4.07
C LYS A 42 -0.62 8.64 -3.03
N ALA A 43 -0.67 7.35 -3.38
CA ALA A 43 -1.09 6.32 -2.45
C ALA A 43 0.11 5.78 -1.67
N ASN A 44 -0.02 5.65 -0.35
CA ASN A 44 0.98 4.93 0.43
C ASN A 44 1.01 3.47 0.01
N LEU A 45 2.16 2.82 0.18
CA LEU A 45 2.39 1.46 -0.31
C LEU A 45 2.60 0.48 0.85
N TYR A 46 2.19 -0.75 0.65
CA TYR A 46 2.61 -1.90 1.46
C TYR A 46 3.19 -3.00 0.59
N TYR A 47 4.04 -3.82 1.19
CA TYR A 47 4.64 -4.95 0.51
C TYR A 47 3.79 -6.22 0.70
N ASP A 48 3.22 -6.71 -0.38
CA ASP A 48 2.56 -8.01 -0.41
C ASP A 48 3.63 -9.11 -0.37
N ILE A 49 3.79 -9.73 0.80
CA ILE A 49 4.82 -10.74 1.06
C ILE A 49 4.60 -11.99 0.20
N ASP A 50 3.36 -12.39 -0.04
CA ASP A 50 3.06 -13.63 -0.77
C ASP A 50 3.32 -13.44 -2.26
N ARG A 51 2.96 -12.26 -2.79
CA ARG A 51 3.14 -11.92 -4.21
C ARG A 51 4.50 -11.30 -4.51
N GLN A 52 5.27 -10.95 -3.48
CA GLN A 52 6.58 -10.31 -3.57
C GLN A 52 6.54 -9.00 -4.38
N VAL A 53 5.53 -8.17 -4.13
CA VAL A 53 5.32 -6.91 -4.86
C VAL A 53 4.84 -5.79 -3.95
N TRP A 54 5.07 -4.55 -4.36
CA TRP A 54 4.49 -3.39 -3.69
C TRP A 54 3.11 -3.06 -4.24
N VAL A 55 2.20 -2.76 -3.33
CA VAL A 55 0.78 -2.51 -3.59
C VAL A 55 0.36 -1.19 -2.97
N GLU A 56 -0.41 -0.41 -3.71
CA GLU A 56 -1.06 0.81 -3.20
C GLU A 56 -2.16 0.50 -2.19
N HIS A 57 -2.16 1.23 -1.07
CA HIS A 57 -3.21 1.18 -0.06
C HIS A 57 -4.14 2.39 -0.17
N LEU A 58 -5.19 2.23 -0.95
CA LEU A 58 -6.10 3.29 -1.38
C LEU A 58 -6.92 3.94 -0.26
N ILE A 59 -6.96 3.35 0.93
CA ILE A 59 -7.72 3.84 2.09
C ILE A 59 -6.80 4.50 3.14
N SER A 60 -5.48 4.59 2.90
CA SER A 60 -4.59 5.17 3.90
C SER A 60 -4.91 6.67 4.07
N SER A 61 -5.27 7.09 5.28
CA SER A 61 -5.32 8.50 5.65
C SER A 61 -3.93 9.15 5.52
N CYS A 62 -3.88 10.47 5.59
CA CYS A 62 -2.61 11.22 5.65
C CYS A 62 -1.71 10.65 6.76
N VAL A 63 -0.52 10.17 6.38
CA VAL A 63 0.47 9.59 7.30
C VAL A 63 1.60 10.59 7.49
N ASN A 64 1.74 11.19 8.66
CA ASN A 64 2.73 12.26 8.88
C ASN A 64 3.48 12.18 10.23
N ASN A 65 3.20 11.15 11.03
CA ASN A 65 3.82 10.95 12.34
C ASN A 65 3.89 9.45 12.69
N GLU A 66 4.70 9.08 13.69
CA GLU A 66 4.91 7.67 14.07
C GLU A 66 3.61 6.92 14.40
N GLN A 67 2.65 7.56 15.06
CA GLN A 67 1.37 6.95 15.40
C GLN A 67 0.57 6.61 14.13
N SER A 68 0.48 7.55 13.19
CA SER A 68 -0.19 7.32 11.89
C SER A 68 0.52 6.26 11.03
N ILE A 69 1.86 6.10 11.18
CA ILE A 69 2.63 5.06 10.50
C ILE A 69 2.29 3.68 11.08
N LEU A 70 2.19 3.57 12.41
CA LEU A 70 1.78 2.34 13.09
C LEU A 70 0.34 1.95 12.72
N GLU A 71 -0.58 2.91 12.72
CA GLU A 71 -1.97 2.69 12.29
C GLU A 71 -2.02 2.22 10.83
N PHE A 72 -1.20 2.80 9.95
CA PHE A 72 -1.12 2.38 8.57
C PHE A 72 -0.61 0.94 8.44
N CYS A 73 0.42 0.54 9.18
CA CYS A 73 0.85 -0.86 9.25
C CYS A 73 -0.28 -1.80 9.71
N GLN A 74 -1.08 -1.40 10.69
CA GLN A 74 -2.20 -2.21 11.20
C GLN A 74 -3.32 -2.35 10.16
N GLN A 75 -3.59 -1.31 9.38
CA GLN A 75 -4.56 -1.34 8.28
C GLN A 75 -4.08 -2.21 7.12
N ALA A 76 -2.80 -2.10 6.74
CA ALA A 76 -2.22 -2.88 5.66
C ALA A 76 -2.08 -4.38 6.01
N TYR A 77 -1.84 -4.70 7.29
CA TYR A 77 -1.62 -6.07 7.76
C TYR A 77 -2.55 -6.44 8.94
N PRO A 78 -3.88 -6.48 8.73
CA PRO A 78 -4.85 -6.58 9.81
C PRO A 78 -4.76 -7.90 10.60
N SER A 79 -4.27 -8.97 9.98
CA SER A 79 -4.13 -10.29 10.62
C SER A 79 -2.83 -10.47 11.40
N LEU A 80 -1.86 -9.55 11.28
CA LEU A 80 -0.50 -9.74 11.82
C LEU A 80 -0.29 -9.12 13.20
N HIS A 81 -1.33 -8.56 13.84
CA HIS A 81 -1.25 -8.00 15.20
C HIS A 81 -0.03 -7.06 15.38
N ILE A 82 0.14 -6.09 14.49
CA ILE A 82 1.26 -5.16 14.53
C ILE A 82 1.18 -4.25 15.76
N GLY A 83 2.29 -4.15 16.50
CA GLY A 83 2.39 -3.35 17.72
C GLY A 83 3.51 -2.31 17.73
N ASN A 84 4.43 -2.35 16.76
CA ASN A 84 5.54 -1.41 16.70
C ASN A 84 6.02 -1.20 15.25
N ILE A 85 6.82 -0.18 15.02
CA ILE A 85 7.42 0.17 13.73
C ILE A 85 8.90 0.47 13.90
N VAL A 86 9.67 0.27 12.84
CA VAL A 86 11.06 0.75 12.75
C VAL A 86 11.29 1.39 11.40
N ARG A 87 11.85 2.60 11.41
CA ARG A 87 12.33 3.26 10.19
C ARG A 87 13.50 2.47 9.64
N LEU A 88 13.49 2.19 8.34
CA LEU A 88 14.60 1.53 7.69
C LEU A 88 15.54 2.56 7.08
N ASP A 89 16.85 2.33 7.14
CA ASP A 89 17.83 3.20 6.50
C ASP A 89 17.80 3.06 4.96
N THR A 90 17.22 1.96 4.47
CA THR A 90 17.02 1.72 3.04
C THR A 90 15.87 2.59 2.51
N VAL A 91 16.21 3.47 1.58
CA VAL A 91 15.24 4.19 0.76
C VAL A 91 14.82 3.34 -0.44
N LEU A 92 13.56 3.41 -0.82
CA LEU A 92 13.03 2.70 -1.97
C LEU A 92 12.94 3.65 -3.15
N THR A 93 13.36 3.18 -4.31
CA THR A 93 13.14 3.87 -5.58
C THR A 93 12.11 3.08 -6.35
N PHE A 94 11.05 3.73 -6.82
CA PHE A 94 10.13 3.10 -7.75
C PHE A 94 10.13 3.84 -9.09
N GLU A 95 10.11 3.05 -10.16
CA GLU A 95 9.97 3.51 -11.54
C GLU A 95 8.49 3.39 -11.97
N ASN A 96 8.10 4.13 -13.02
CA ASN A 96 6.74 4.08 -13.59
C ASN A 96 5.62 4.37 -12.58
N TRP A 97 5.85 5.35 -11.69
CA TRP A 97 4.85 5.83 -10.76
C TRP A 97 3.58 6.32 -11.44
N CYS A 98 2.45 6.06 -10.77
CA CYS A 98 1.16 6.56 -11.17
C CYS A 98 0.59 7.52 -10.12
N GLU A 99 0.16 8.69 -10.56
CA GLU A 99 -0.57 9.63 -9.71
C GLU A 99 -2.05 9.27 -9.70
N LEU A 100 -2.65 9.22 -8.52
CA LEU A 100 -4.10 9.10 -8.36
C LEU A 100 -4.75 10.42 -8.79
N ILE A 101 -5.56 10.38 -9.85
CA ILE A 101 -6.24 11.56 -10.41
C ILE A 101 -7.66 11.67 -9.93
N SER A 102 -8.34 10.54 -9.75
CA SER A 102 -9.68 10.49 -9.17
C SER A 102 -9.77 9.28 -8.27
N PRO A 103 -10.31 9.42 -7.05
CA PRO A 103 -10.50 8.30 -6.14
C PRO A 103 -11.49 7.27 -6.68
N ILE A 104 -12.38 7.63 -7.63
CA ILE A 104 -13.36 6.71 -8.20
C ILE A 104 -13.73 7.19 -9.63
N ASP A 105 -13.76 6.29 -10.60
CA ASP A 105 -14.32 6.47 -11.94
C ASP A 105 -15.80 6.09 -11.98
N LYS A 106 -16.43 6.18 -13.14
CA LYS A 106 -17.86 5.81 -13.31
C LYS A 106 -18.17 4.33 -13.04
N ASN A 107 -17.16 3.47 -12.97
CA ASN A 107 -17.26 2.04 -12.74
C ASN A 107 -16.89 1.65 -11.29
N GLY A 108 -16.40 2.59 -10.49
CA GLY A 108 -15.93 2.30 -9.13
C GLY A 108 -14.41 2.16 -9.01
N ASP A 109 -13.66 2.37 -10.09
CA ASP A 109 -12.22 2.10 -10.16
C ASP A 109 -11.40 3.38 -9.97
N ASN A 110 -10.21 3.28 -9.40
CA ASN A 110 -9.32 4.43 -9.28
C ASN A 110 -8.77 4.84 -10.65
N ILE A 111 -8.74 6.16 -10.93
CA ILE A 111 -8.11 6.67 -12.16
C ILE A 111 -6.67 7.03 -11.84
N HIS A 112 -5.74 6.29 -12.45
CA HIS A 112 -4.31 6.53 -12.34
C HIS A 112 -3.77 7.21 -13.61
N ARG A 113 -2.86 8.17 -13.46
CA ARG A 113 -2.02 8.67 -14.56
C ARG A 113 -0.57 8.31 -14.27
N CYS A 114 -0.09 7.30 -14.99
CA CYS A 114 1.29 6.88 -14.94
C CYS A 114 2.15 7.80 -15.78
N LYS A 115 3.23 8.34 -15.21
CA LYS A 115 4.25 9.02 -16.00
C LYS A 115 5.13 7.94 -16.63
N GLN A 116 5.02 7.77 -17.94
CA GLN A 116 5.97 6.96 -18.70
C GLN A 116 7.16 7.84 -19.10
N GLY A 117 8.35 7.52 -18.60
CA GLY A 117 9.60 8.18 -18.98
C GLY A 117 10.74 7.93 -17.99
N SER A 118 11.97 7.82 -18.49
CA SER A 118 13.18 7.70 -17.66
C SER A 118 13.39 9.02 -16.89
N GLY A 119 13.27 9.00 -15.57
CA GLY A 119 13.56 10.16 -14.70
C GLY A 119 12.49 10.52 -13.66
N SER A 120 11.39 9.75 -13.54
CA SER A 120 10.39 9.93 -12.47
C SER A 120 10.62 8.97 -11.30
N GLU A 121 11.87 8.79 -10.90
CA GLU A 121 12.23 8.00 -9.72
C GLU A 121 11.83 8.78 -8.46
N GLU A 122 10.94 8.20 -7.67
CA GLU A 122 10.62 8.73 -6.35
C GLU A 122 11.32 7.91 -5.28
N ILE A 123 12.08 8.62 -4.44
CA ILE A 123 12.76 8.07 -3.27
C ILE A 123 11.78 8.13 -2.11
N VAL A 124 11.39 6.96 -1.60
CA VAL A 124 10.40 6.84 -0.53
C VAL A 124 11.03 6.24 0.71
N GLN A 125 10.76 6.87 1.84
CA GLN A 125 11.10 6.31 3.14
C GLN A 125 10.25 5.07 3.42
N SER A 126 10.91 3.97 3.79
CA SER A 126 10.24 2.73 4.17
C SER A 126 10.33 2.45 5.68
N PHE A 127 9.36 1.69 6.18
CA PHE A 127 9.26 1.28 7.57
C PHE A 127 8.92 -0.21 7.62
N ARG A 128 9.54 -0.94 8.54
CA ARG A 128 9.17 -2.32 8.86
C ARG A 128 8.12 -2.32 9.96
N CYS A 129 7.04 -3.07 9.76
CA CYS A 129 6.00 -3.28 10.74
C CYS A 129 6.37 -4.49 11.61
N LEU A 130 6.34 -4.32 12.93
CA LEU A 130 6.76 -5.33 13.89
C LEU A 130 5.56 -5.92 14.63
N TYR A 131 5.55 -7.24 14.74
CA TYR A 131 4.57 -7.99 15.54
C TYR A 131 4.58 -7.48 16.99
N LYS A 132 3.39 -7.42 17.60
CA LYS A 132 3.25 -7.19 19.03
C LYS A 132 3.85 -8.40 19.78
N THR A 133 4.91 -8.17 20.54
CA THR A 133 5.50 -9.14 21.47
C THR A 133 4.67 -9.30 22.72
#